data_AF-A0A5E4MID4-F1
#
_entry.id   AF-A0A5E4MID4-F1
#
_cell.length_a   1.000
_cell.length_b   1.000
_cell.length_c   1.000
_cell.angle_alpha   90.00
_cell.angle_beta   90.00
_cell.angle_gamma   90.00
#
_symmetry.space_group_name_H-M   'P 1'
#
loop_
_entity.id
_entity.type
_entity.pdbx_description
1 polymer ?
#
loop_
_entity_poly.entity_id
_entity_poly.type
_entity_poly.pdbx_seq_one_letter_code
_entity_poly.pdbx_strand_id
1 'polypeptide(L)'
;MICYIFLNSAIKIKVVDREPLTEDEQQRIIREFHENPLGGHQGIARTHQRISQQYHWKGMRQMIKNYILSCATCQFNKTTNRTIKEPLVITTTTSRPFEKIFMDIVGFFYYICHVVNGLNSFNQIHILFLKKLNGKLILNKFPST
;
A
#
# COMPACT_ATOMS: atom_id res chain seq x y z
N MET A 1 -16.29 -40.16 13.31
CA MET A 1 -17.30 -40.76 14.22
C MET A 1 -18.55 -41.29 13.52
N ILE A 2 -18.94 -40.81 12.33
CA ILE A 2 -20.18 -41.25 11.63
C ILE A 2 -20.14 -42.70 11.10
N CYS A 3 -18.96 -43.25 10.82
CA CYS A 3 -18.82 -44.59 10.23
C CYS A 3 -19.37 -45.74 11.11
N TYR A 4 -19.46 -45.55 12.43
CA TYR A 4 -19.89 -46.60 13.36
C TYR A 4 -21.42 -46.64 13.59
N ILE A 5 -22.15 -45.61 13.19
CA ILE A 5 -23.61 -45.50 13.45
C ILE A 5 -24.40 -46.51 12.60
N PHE A 6 -23.90 -46.86 11.42
CA PHE A 6 -24.64 -47.64 10.43
C PHE A 6 -24.04 -49.03 10.15
N LEU A 7 -23.01 -49.45 10.91
CA LEU A 7 -22.19 -50.62 10.63
C LEU A 7 -22.99 -51.95 10.55
N ASN A 8 -24.11 -52.04 11.29
CA ASN A 8 -25.01 -53.21 11.33
C ASN A 8 -26.42 -52.91 10.79
N SER A 9 -26.57 -51.85 10.00
CA SER A 9 -27.85 -51.48 9.40
C SER A 9 -27.89 -51.82 7.91
N ALA A 10 -29.07 -52.06 7.35
CA ALA A 10 -29.24 -52.22 5.90
C ALA A 10 -29.04 -50.91 5.10
N ILE A 11 -28.67 -49.81 5.77
CA ILE A 11 -28.57 -48.47 5.19
C ILE A 11 -27.24 -48.34 4.46
N LYS A 12 -27.28 -48.30 3.12
CA LYS A 12 -26.14 -47.94 2.27
C LYS A 12 -26.07 -46.43 2.08
N ILE A 13 -25.07 -45.78 2.68
CA ILE A 13 -24.76 -44.37 2.41
C ILE A 13 -24.05 -44.29 1.06
N LYS A 14 -24.71 -43.71 0.05
CA LYS A 14 -24.04 -43.28 -1.18
C LYS A 14 -23.69 -41.80 -1.02
N VAL A 15 -22.40 -41.49 -0.94
CA VAL A 15 -21.92 -40.10 -1.09
C VAL A 15 -22.04 -39.78 -2.57
N VAL A 16 -23.06 -38.99 -2.92
CA VAL A 16 -23.21 -38.46 -4.27
C VAL A 16 -22.37 -37.19 -4.30
N ASP A 17 -21.17 -37.29 -4.87
CA ASP A 17 -20.40 -36.10 -5.18
C ASP A 17 -21.19 -35.27 -6.21
N ARG A 18 -21.32 -33.96 -5.97
CA ARG A 18 -21.86 -33.05 -6.98
C ARG A 18 -20.99 -33.14 -8.23
N GLU A 19 -21.61 -33.08 -9.40
CA GLU A 19 -20.88 -33.01 -10.67
C GLU A 19 -19.78 -31.93 -10.61
N PRO A 20 -18.61 -32.21 -11.20
CA PRO A 20 -17.50 -31.26 -11.18
C PRO A 20 -17.92 -29.98 -11.90
N LEU A 21 -17.77 -28.84 -11.22
CA LEU A 21 -18.08 -27.54 -11.83
C LEU A 21 -17.20 -27.30 -13.05
N THR A 22 -17.82 -26.80 -14.12
CA THR A 22 -17.11 -26.33 -15.32
C THR A 22 -16.25 -25.11 -15.00
N GLU A 23 -15.23 -24.82 -15.83
CA GLU A 23 -14.38 -23.64 -15.60
C GLU A 23 -15.19 -22.33 -15.66
N ASP A 24 -16.19 -22.24 -16.53
CA ASP A 24 -17.06 -21.06 -16.66
C ASP A 24 -17.86 -20.81 -15.37
N GLU A 25 -18.42 -21.86 -14.76
CA GLU A 25 -19.11 -21.77 -13.49
C GLU A 25 -18.18 -21.35 -12.36
N GLN A 26 -16.97 -21.91 -12.33
CA GLN A 26 -15.94 -21.53 -11.35
C GLN A 26 -15.61 -20.03 -11.48
N GLN A 27 -15.42 -19.52 -12.70
CA GLN A 27 -15.18 -18.09 -12.92
C GLN A 27 -16.36 -17.22 -12.50
N ARG A 28 -17.60 -17.64 -12.81
CA ARG A 28 -18.82 -16.92 -12.39
C ARG A 28 -18.90 -16.82 -10.88
N ILE A 29 -18.67 -17.92 -10.16
CA ILE A 29 -18.67 -17.95 -8.69
C ILE A 29 -17.60 -17.01 -8.15
N ILE A 30 -16.38 -17.05 -8.69
CA ILE A 30 -15.32 -16.15 -8.23
C ILE A 30 -15.72 -14.69 -8.42
N ARG A 31 -16.29 -14.33 -9.58
CA ARG A 31 -16.77 -12.99 -9.89
C ARG A 31 -17.81 -12.52 -8.88
N GLU A 32 -18.86 -13.29 -8.64
CA GLU A 32 -19.95 -12.92 -7.72
C GLU A 32 -19.44 -12.68 -6.29
N PHE A 33 -18.54 -13.52 -5.80
CA PHE A 33 -17.99 -13.39 -4.45
C PHE A 33 -16.91 -12.31 -4.34
N HIS A 34 -16.27 -11.94 -5.46
CA HIS A 34 -15.25 -10.90 -5.51
C HIS A 34 -15.82 -9.50 -5.76
N GLU A 35 -16.80 -9.35 -6.63
CA GLU A 35 -17.31 -8.05 -7.13
C GLU A 35 -18.61 -7.62 -6.42
N ASN A 36 -18.95 -8.27 -5.30
CA ASN A 36 -20.16 -7.93 -4.54
C ASN A 36 -20.14 -6.47 -4.03
N PRO A 37 -21.18 -5.65 -4.31
CA PRO A 37 -21.25 -4.26 -3.86
C PRO A 37 -21.14 -4.06 -2.34
N LEU A 38 -21.65 -5.02 -1.54
CA LEU A 38 -21.72 -4.90 -0.07
C LEU A 38 -20.41 -5.25 0.64
N GLY A 39 -19.44 -5.84 -0.06
CA GLY A 39 -18.22 -6.32 0.59
C GLY A 39 -17.32 -7.15 -0.30
N GLY A 40 -17.22 -6.79 -1.58
CA GLY A 40 -16.26 -7.33 -2.54
C GLY A 40 -14.84 -6.79 -2.34
N HIS A 41 -13.93 -7.22 -3.20
CA HIS A 41 -12.53 -6.78 -3.27
C HIS A 41 -11.71 -6.93 -1.97
N GLN A 42 -12.09 -7.87 -1.11
CA GLN A 42 -11.47 -8.09 0.20
C GLN A 42 -10.16 -8.90 0.18
N GLY A 43 -9.60 -9.12 -1.00
CA GLY A 43 -8.38 -9.90 -1.20
C GLY A 43 -8.58 -11.42 -1.17
N ILE A 44 -7.48 -12.12 -1.46
CA ILE A 44 -7.48 -13.55 -1.82
C ILE A 44 -7.96 -14.45 -0.68
N ALA A 45 -7.46 -14.23 0.54
CA ALA A 45 -7.77 -15.10 1.68
C ALA A 45 -9.25 -15.07 2.04
N ARG A 46 -9.86 -13.88 2.05
CA ARG A 46 -11.26 -13.70 2.45
C ARG A 46 -12.23 -14.18 1.36
N THR A 47 -11.92 -13.92 0.09
CA THR A 47 -12.70 -14.48 -1.04
C THR A 47 -12.63 -16.01 -1.04
N HIS A 48 -11.45 -16.61 -0.86
CA HIS A 48 -11.31 -18.07 -0.75
C HIS A 48 -12.10 -18.65 0.41
N GLN A 49 -12.02 -18.04 1.61
CA GLN A 49 -12.75 -18.52 2.78
C GLN A 49 -14.26 -18.55 2.54
N ARG A 50 -14.82 -17.52 1.91
CA ARG A 50 -16.26 -17.46 1.60
C ARG A 50 -16.68 -18.52 0.59
N ILE A 51 -15.93 -18.66 -0.50
CA ILE A 51 -16.24 -19.65 -1.54
C ILE A 51 -16.14 -21.08 -0.97
N SER A 52 -15.10 -21.35 -0.16
CA SER A 52 -14.86 -22.68 0.43
C SER A 52 -15.95 -23.20 1.37
N GLN A 53 -16.86 -22.33 1.83
CA GLN A 53 -18.00 -22.73 2.65
C GLN A 53 -19.11 -23.41 1.84
N GLN A 54 -19.17 -23.16 0.53
CA GLN A 54 -20.27 -23.61 -0.33
C GLN A 54 -19.79 -24.45 -1.52
N TYR A 55 -18.58 -24.19 -2.00
CA TYR A 55 -18.02 -24.80 -3.20
C TYR A 55 -16.61 -25.31 -2.92
N HIS A 56 -16.26 -26.39 -3.63
CA HIS A 56 -14.92 -26.94 -3.58
C HIS A 56 -14.57 -27.53 -4.95
N TRP A 57 -13.40 -27.17 -5.47
CA TRP A 57 -12.85 -27.76 -6.68
C TRP A 57 -11.32 -27.78 -6.63
N LYS A 58 -10.70 -28.62 -7.45
CA LYS A 58 -9.25 -28.75 -7.53
C LYS A 58 -8.64 -27.45 -8.05
N GLY A 59 -7.66 -26.90 -7.35
CA GLY A 59 -6.96 -25.68 -7.77
C GLY A 59 -7.71 -24.37 -7.48
N MET A 60 -8.83 -24.39 -6.75
CA MET A 60 -9.66 -23.23 -6.40
C MET A 60 -8.85 -22.02 -5.92
N ARG A 61 -7.92 -22.21 -4.98
CA ARG A 61 -7.09 -21.12 -4.44
C ARG A 61 -6.24 -20.43 -5.50
N GLN A 62 -5.69 -21.20 -6.45
CA GLN A 62 -4.86 -20.65 -7.52
C GLN A 62 -5.70 -19.88 -8.53
N MET A 63 -6.87 -20.40 -8.89
CA MET A 63 -7.80 -19.71 -9.79
C MET A 63 -8.29 -18.39 -9.18
N ILE A 64 -8.70 -18.40 -7.91
CA ILE A 64 -9.10 -17.18 -7.17
C ILE A 64 -7.94 -16.17 -7.13
N LYS A 65 -6.72 -16.63 -6.84
CA LYS A 65 -5.53 -15.77 -6.82
C LYS A 65 -5.31 -15.10 -8.18
N ASN A 66 -5.37 -15.86 -9.27
CA ASN A 66 -5.17 -15.34 -10.62
C ASN A 66 -6.25 -14.30 -10.96
N TYR A 67 -7.52 -14.59 -10.67
CA TYR A 67 -8.64 -13.68 -10.91
C TYR A 67 -8.46 -12.33 -10.18
N ILE A 68 -8.13 -12.38 -8.89
CA ILE A 68 -7.96 -11.17 -8.07
C ILE A 68 -6.72 -10.38 -8.50
N LEU A 69 -5.66 -11.06 -8.93
CA LEU A 69 -4.47 -10.40 -9.49
C LEU A 69 -4.77 -9.70 -10.82
N SER A 70 -5.72 -10.20 -11.63
CA SER A 70 -6.17 -9.52 -12.85
C SER A 70 -7.21 -8.41 -12.62
N CYS A 71 -7.75 -8.25 -11.41
CA CYS A 71 -8.80 -7.26 -11.14
C CYS A 71 -8.26 -5.82 -11.15
N ALA A 72 -8.73 -5.00 -12.10
CA ALA A 72 -8.31 -3.60 -12.25
C ALA A 72 -8.61 -2.76 -10.99
N THR A 73 -9.78 -2.91 -10.39
CA THR A 73 -10.18 -2.18 -9.17
C THR A 73 -9.26 -2.50 -8.00
N CYS A 74 -8.90 -3.77 -7.82
CA CYS A 74 -7.94 -4.17 -6.80
C CYS A 74 -6.54 -3.65 -7.10
N GLN A 75 -6.09 -3.66 -8.35
CA GLN A 75 -4.77 -3.16 -8.72
C GLN A 75 -4.65 -1.65 -8.50
N PHE A 76 -5.69 -0.89 -8.84
CA PHE A 76 -5.70 0.57 -8.68
C PHE A 76 -5.71 0.98 -7.20
N ASN A 77 -6.52 0.31 -6.37
CA ASN A 77 -6.69 0.69 -4.96
C ASN A 77 -5.60 0.12 -4.04
N LYS A 78 -4.88 -0.91 -4.46
CA LYS A 78 -3.89 -1.55 -3.60
C LYS A 78 -2.58 -0.77 -3.60
N THR A 79 -2.28 -0.14 -2.47
CA THR A 79 -0.96 0.46 -2.25
C THR A 79 0.12 -0.61 -2.34
N THR A 80 1.17 -0.35 -3.12
CA THR A 80 2.31 -1.25 -3.21
C THR A 80 3.07 -1.22 -1.89
N ASN A 81 3.17 -2.36 -1.18
CA ASN A 81 4.09 -2.50 -0.04
C ASN A 81 5.57 -2.55 -0.47
N ARG A 82 5.87 -2.26 -1.75
CA ARG A 82 7.23 -2.12 -2.22
C ARG A 82 7.71 -0.76 -1.75
N THR A 83 8.47 -0.75 -0.66
CA THR A 83 9.29 0.40 -0.29
C THR A 83 10.41 0.53 -1.31
N ILE A 84 10.13 1.15 -2.45
CA ILE A 84 11.16 1.75 -3.30
C ILE A 84 11.54 3.06 -2.60
N LYS A 85 12.19 2.93 -1.44
CA LYS A 85 12.81 4.05 -0.76
C LYS A 85 14.27 4.00 -1.16
N GLU A 86 14.73 5.04 -1.82
CA GLU A 86 16.17 5.20 -1.99
C GLU A 86 16.84 5.22 -0.61
N PRO A 87 18.02 4.59 -0.46
CA PRO A 87 18.77 4.65 0.78
C PRO A 87 19.00 6.12 1.15
N LEU A 88 18.80 6.48 2.42
CA LEU A 88 19.12 7.81 2.90
C LEU A 88 20.63 8.03 2.74
N VAL A 89 21.02 8.97 1.88
CA VAL A 89 22.41 9.37 1.70
C VAL A 89 22.74 10.47 2.69
N ILE A 90 23.75 10.24 3.53
CA ILE A 90 24.27 11.28 4.44
C ILE A 90 24.90 12.37 3.58
N THR A 91 24.45 13.62 3.76
CA THR A 91 25.07 14.77 3.11
C THR A 91 26.44 15.05 3.72
N THR A 92 27.42 15.43 2.90
CA THR A 92 28.77 15.70 3.40
C THR A 92 28.77 16.88 4.38
N THR A 93 29.51 16.76 5.49
CA THR A 93 29.69 17.85 6.45
C THR A 93 30.43 19.02 5.78
N THR A 94 30.04 20.25 6.10
CA THR A 94 30.75 21.44 5.60
C THR A 94 32.08 21.60 6.30
N SER A 95 33.13 21.89 5.52
CA SER A 95 34.49 22.15 5.99
C SER A 95 34.76 23.64 6.24
N ARG A 96 34.00 24.54 5.58
CA ARG A 96 34.15 26.01 5.72
C ARG A 96 32.82 26.73 5.96
N PRO A 97 32.80 27.85 6.73
CA PRO A 97 31.56 28.58 6.95
C PRO A 97 30.98 29.03 5.61
N PHE A 98 29.66 29.03 5.49
CA PHE A 98 28.95 29.39 4.24
C PHE A 98 29.21 28.46 3.04
N GLU A 99 29.84 27.30 3.21
CA GLU A 99 30.03 26.31 2.13
C GLU A 99 28.72 25.69 1.69
N LYS A 100 27.78 25.46 2.63
CA LYS A 100 26.42 25.01 2.33
C LYS A 100 25.44 25.78 3.18
N ILE A 101 24.36 26.21 2.52
CA ILE A 101 23.24 26.92 3.12
C ILE A 101 21.99 26.08 2.86
N PHE A 102 21.37 25.60 3.92
CA PHE A 102 20.04 25.00 3.86
C PHE A 102 19.01 26.09 4.10
N MET A 103 17.96 26.11 3.29
CA MET A 103 16.82 27.01 3.44
C MET A 103 15.57 26.17 3.39
N ASP A 104 14.67 26.41 4.34
CA ASP A 104 13.34 25.83 4.33
C ASP A 104 12.30 26.93 4.59
N ILE A 105 11.08 26.69 4.14
CA ILE A 105 9.97 27.61 4.23
C ILE A 105 8.93 27.03 5.18
N VAL A 106 8.74 27.70 6.31
CA VAL A 106 7.74 27.30 7.30
C VAL A 106 6.59 28.31 7.33
N GLY A 107 5.38 27.89 6.92
CA GLY A 107 4.12 28.61 7.15
C GLY A 107 3.37 29.14 5.91
N PHE A 108 2.07 29.40 6.08
CA PHE A 108 1.13 29.83 5.03
C PHE A 108 1.06 31.36 4.83
N PHE A 109 1.46 32.15 5.84
CA PHE A 109 1.30 33.62 5.85
C PHE A 109 2.59 34.42 6.09
N TYR A 110 3.62 33.78 6.67
CA TYR A 110 4.95 34.35 6.81
C TYR A 110 5.95 33.30 6.36
N TYR A 111 6.77 33.61 5.38
CA TYR A 111 7.87 32.72 5.04
C TYR A 111 8.97 32.98 6.06
N ILE A 112 9.22 31.99 6.92
CA ILE A 112 10.40 31.96 7.76
C ILE A 112 11.46 31.18 6.98
N CYS A 113 12.53 31.84 6.57
CA CYS A 113 13.72 31.15 6.07
C CYS A 113 14.60 30.78 7.27
N HIS A 114 14.94 29.51 7.44
CA HIS A 114 15.98 29.09 8.38
C HIS A 114 17.28 28.88 7.61
N VAL A 115 18.28 29.71 7.84
CA VAL A 115 19.64 29.47 7.34
C VAL A 115 20.42 28.71 8.39
N VAL A 116 20.96 27.55 8.03
CA VAL A 116 21.84 26.76 8.90
C VAL A 116 23.24 26.73 8.30
N ASN A 117 24.22 27.25 9.05
CA ASN A 117 25.64 27.15 8.73
C ASN A 117 26.21 25.89 9.40
N GLY A 118 26.71 24.94 8.61
CA GLY A 118 27.05 23.59 9.08
C GLY A 118 28.39 23.43 9.82
N LEU A 119 29.00 24.49 10.35
CA LEU A 119 30.26 24.40 11.10
C LEU A 119 30.04 24.62 12.58
N ASN A 120 30.31 23.56 13.36
CA ASN A 120 30.55 23.49 14.79
C ASN A 120 29.76 24.47 15.67
N SER A 121 28.83 23.94 16.46
CA SER A 121 28.20 24.54 17.66
C SER A 121 27.49 25.90 17.50
N PHE A 122 27.67 26.61 16.39
CA PHE A 122 27.04 27.89 16.07
C PHE A 122 26.10 27.69 14.87
N ASN A 123 25.00 26.98 15.11
CA ASN A 123 23.83 27.06 14.24
C ASN A 123 23.26 28.49 14.34
N GLN A 124 23.77 29.43 13.56
CA GLN A 124 23.22 30.78 13.54
C GLN A 124 21.94 30.77 12.69
N ILE A 125 20.80 30.63 13.37
CA ILE A 125 19.49 30.66 12.73
C ILE A 125 19.16 32.12 12.41
N HIS A 126 19.22 32.49 11.13
CA HIS A 126 18.68 33.77 10.66
C HIS A 126 17.24 33.59 10.23
N ILE A 127 16.29 34.04 11.05
CA ILE A 127 14.85 34.02 10.73
C ILE A 127 14.55 35.25 9.87
N LEU A 128 14.38 35.05 8.57
CA LEU A 128 13.88 36.10 7.68
C LEU A 128 12.36 35.98 7.58
N PHE A 129 11.62 37.01 8.01
CA PHE A 129 10.20 37.14 7.70
C PHE A 129 10.04 37.74 6.30
N LEU A 130 9.37 37.02 5.40
CA LEU A 130 8.98 37.53 4.09
C LEU A 130 7.45 37.59 4.00
N LYS A 131 6.94 38.69 3.44
CA LYS A 131 5.51 38.86 3.08
C LYS A 131 5.17 38.24 1.72
N LYS A 132 6.18 37.90 0.90
CA LYS A 132 6.03 37.32 -0.44
C LYS A 132 7.30 36.52 -0.81
N LEU A 133 7.15 35.31 -1.35
CA LEU A 133 8.25 34.58 -1.96
C LEU A 133 8.55 35.18 -3.32
N ASN A 134 9.73 35.79 -3.45
CA ASN A 134 10.28 36.20 -4.74
C ASN A 134 11.80 36.03 -4.64
N GLY A 135 12.40 35.32 -5.61
CA GLY A 135 13.85 35.06 -5.61
C GLY A 135 14.69 36.35 -5.50
N LYS A 136 14.23 37.47 -6.08
CA LYS A 136 14.93 38.77 -5.96
C LYS A 136 14.86 39.37 -4.55
N LEU A 137 13.75 39.18 -3.82
CA LEU A 137 13.59 39.69 -2.46
C LEU A 137 14.44 38.92 -1.44
N ILE A 138 14.72 37.64 -1.73
CA ILE A 138 15.53 36.78 -0.87
C ILE A 138 17.02 37.16 -1.01
N LEU A 139 17.51 37.30 -2.24
CA LEU A 139 18.92 37.62 -2.51
C LEU A 139 19.35 38.98 -1.94
N ASN A 140 18.47 39.99 -1.99
CA ASN A 140 18.78 41.33 -1.48
C ASN A 140 18.85 41.42 0.06
N LYS A 141 18.43 40.37 0.79
CA LYS A 141 18.48 40.33 2.26
C LYS A 141 19.74 39.65 2.80
N PHE A 142 20.55 39.03 1.94
CA PHE A 142 21.85 38.50 2.31
C PHE A 142 22.93 39.51 1.93
N PRO A 143 23.92 39.76 2.80
CA PRO A 143 25.05 40.60 2.43
C PRO A 143 25.75 39.96 1.23
N SER A 144 25.85 40.71 0.13
CA SER A 144 26.75 40.38 -0.96
C SER A 144 28.17 40.31 -0.37
N THR A 145 28.78 39.14 -0.49
CA THR A 145 30.19 38.91 -0.18
C THR A 145 31.06 39.52 -1.26
#